data_AF-A0A2P5VKI2-F1
#
_entry.id   AF-A0A2P5VKI2-F1
#
_cell.length_a   1.000
_cell.length_b   1.000
_cell.length_c   1.000
_cell.angle_alpha   90.00
_cell.angle_beta   90.00
_cell.angle_gamma   90.00
#
_symmetry.space_group_name_H-M   'P 1'
#
loop_
_entity.id
_entity.type
_entity.pdbx_description
1 polymer ?
#
loop_
_entity_poly.entity_id
_entity_poly.type
_entity_poly.pdbx_seq_one_letter_code
_entity_poly.pdbx_strand_id
1 'polypeptide(L)'
;MANILSLTSHVAYGHVGGQASVPAWHAMGHEVWHIPTVLFSNHPGHGGFGGAPVDLALQNQLLDGLSERQFLANCNAVHTGYLGQPGSADVALRAIDTTDAVVICDPILGDDGRLFVPEEIATVLRDQLLPRSAIVTPNLFELSWLTG
;
A
#
# COMPACT_ATOMS: atom_id res chain seq x y z
N MET A 1 -13.92 -9.33 13.78
CA MET A 1 -13.79 -9.19 12.32
C MET A 1 -13.56 -7.71 12.05
N ALA A 2 -12.56 -7.38 11.24
CA ALA A 2 -12.19 -6.01 10.93
C ALA A 2 -12.28 -5.78 9.42
N ASN A 3 -12.63 -4.56 9.01
CA ASN A 3 -12.56 -4.13 7.61
C ASN A 3 -11.24 -3.43 7.36
N ILE A 4 -10.49 -3.88 6.37
CA ILE A 4 -9.14 -3.40 6.06
C ILE A 4 -9.12 -2.78 4.67
N LEU A 5 -8.86 -1.48 4.59
CA LEU A 5 -8.55 -0.82 3.32
C LEU A 5 -7.07 -1.04 3.01
N SER A 6 -6.75 -1.77 1.94
CA SER A 6 -5.37 -2.13 1.59
C SER A 6 -4.94 -1.49 0.27
N LEU A 7 -3.95 -0.59 0.34
CA LEU A 7 -3.29 0.03 -0.80
C LEU A 7 -1.89 -0.57 -1.00
N THR A 8 -1.75 -1.43 -2.01
CA THR A 8 -0.46 -2.09 -2.33
C THR A 8 -0.48 -2.60 -3.77
N SER A 9 0.63 -3.15 -4.26
CA SER A 9 0.74 -3.76 -5.58
C SER A 9 -0.20 -4.97 -5.77
N HIS A 10 -0.48 -5.32 -7.02
CA HIS A 10 -1.17 -6.56 -7.37
C HIS A 10 -0.52 -7.21 -8.59
N VAL A 11 -0.41 -8.55 -8.59
CA VAL A 11 0.19 -9.33 -9.68
C VAL A 11 -0.78 -10.41 -10.19
N ALA A 12 -0.63 -10.87 -11.44
CA ALA A 12 -1.39 -11.99 -11.96
C ALA A 12 -0.78 -13.35 -11.59
N TYR A 13 0.55 -13.43 -11.50
CA TYR A 13 1.33 -14.62 -11.16
C TYR A 13 2.27 -14.35 -9.98
N GLY A 14 2.25 -15.24 -9.00
CA GLY A 14 3.03 -15.16 -7.77
C GLY A 14 2.25 -14.54 -6.61
N HIS A 15 2.89 -14.52 -5.43
CA HIS A 15 2.27 -14.07 -4.18
C HIS A 15 3.09 -12.92 -3.60
N VAL A 16 2.82 -11.69 -4.06
CA VAL A 16 3.36 -10.45 -3.52
C VAL A 16 2.25 -9.39 -3.46
N GLY A 17 2.42 -8.37 -2.62
CA GLY A 17 1.42 -7.32 -2.43
C GLY A 17 0.05 -7.90 -2.09
N GLY A 18 -0.99 -7.41 -2.78
CA GLY A 18 -2.38 -7.83 -2.58
C GLY A 18 -2.62 -9.32 -2.85
N GLN A 19 -1.88 -9.95 -3.77
CA GLN A 19 -1.99 -11.40 -4.00
C GLN A 19 -1.49 -12.23 -2.81
N ALA A 20 -0.65 -11.67 -1.95
CA ALA A 20 -0.22 -12.32 -0.71
C ALA A 20 -1.08 -11.87 0.48
N SER A 21 -1.30 -10.56 0.64
CA SER A 21 -1.92 -10.01 1.84
C SER A 21 -3.43 -10.25 1.91
N VAL A 22 -4.17 -10.07 0.80
CA VAL A 22 -5.63 -10.25 0.77
C VAL A 22 -6.06 -11.65 1.22
N PRO A 23 -5.53 -12.76 0.65
CA PRO A 23 -5.93 -14.09 1.10
C PRO A 23 -5.51 -14.38 2.55
N ALA A 24 -4.40 -13.84 3.03
CA ALA A 24 -3.97 -14.00 4.42
C ALA A 24 -4.96 -13.32 5.39
N TRP A 25 -5.36 -12.07 5.10
CA TRP A 25 -6.36 -11.35 5.89
C TRP A 25 -7.72 -12.05 5.87
N HIS A 26 -8.17 -12.55 4.71
CA HIS A 26 -9.39 -13.34 4.60
C HIS A 26 -9.32 -14.64 5.42
N ALA A 27 -8.18 -15.35 5.39
CA ALA A 27 -7.98 -16.55 6.18
C ALA A 27 -8.03 -16.27 7.70
N MET A 28 -7.67 -15.05 8.12
CA MET A 28 -7.80 -14.57 9.50
C MET A 28 -9.21 -14.07 9.84
N GLY A 29 -10.15 -14.10 8.90
CA GLY A 29 -11.55 -13.69 9.10
C GLY A 29 -11.77 -12.18 9.07
N HIS A 30 -10.91 -11.43 8.36
CA HIS A 30 -11.09 -10.01 8.07
C HIS A 30 -11.68 -9.81 6.66
N GLU A 31 -12.34 -8.68 6.46
CA GLU A 31 -12.78 -8.21 5.14
C GLU A 31 -11.73 -7.26 4.58
N VAL A 32 -11.41 -7.35 3.27
CA VAL A 32 -10.39 -6.50 2.65
C VAL A 32 -10.93 -5.73 1.46
N TRP A 33 -10.83 -4.41 1.51
CA TRP A 33 -11.10 -3.51 0.41
C TRP A 33 -9.78 -3.14 -0.24
N HIS A 34 -9.44 -3.78 -1.36
CA HIS A 34 -8.14 -3.61 -1.99
C HIS A 34 -8.17 -2.57 -3.12
N ILE A 35 -7.36 -1.52 -3.00
CA ILE A 35 -7.05 -0.58 -4.09
C ILE A 35 -5.64 -0.90 -4.59
N PRO A 36 -5.49 -1.47 -5.81
CA PRO A 36 -4.17 -1.80 -6.35
C PRO A 36 -3.42 -0.52 -6.76
N THR A 37 -2.13 -0.45 -6.44
CA THR A 37 -1.24 0.67 -6.84
C THR A 37 -0.57 0.39 -8.19
N VAL A 38 -0.31 -0.88 -8.48
CA VAL A 38 0.16 -1.39 -9.77
C VAL A 38 -0.61 -2.67 -10.12
N LEU A 39 -0.76 -2.92 -11.42
CA LEU A 39 -1.27 -4.18 -11.95
C LEU A 39 -0.22 -4.78 -12.87
N PHE A 40 0.54 -5.73 -12.35
CA PHE A 40 1.60 -6.42 -13.09
C PHE A 40 1.26 -7.88 -13.37
N SER A 41 1.94 -8.46 -14.34
CA SER A 41 1.88 -9.90 -14.62
C SER A 41 2.56 -10.71 -13.52
N ASN A 42 3.71 -10.27 -13.02
CA ASN A 42 4.51 -10.95 -12.01
C ASN A 42 5.43 -9.96 -11.29
N HIS A 43 6.11 -10.41 -10.24
CA HIS A 43 7.14 -9.62 -9.58
C HIS A 43 8.33 -9.32 -10.54
N PRO A 44 8.88 -8.08 -10.59
CA PRO A 44 9.99 -7.74 -11.49
C PRO A 44 11.26 -8.59 -11.29
N GLY A 45 11.44 -9.17 -10.10
CA GLY A 45 12.54 -10.09 -9.78
C GLY A 45 12.63 -11.34 -10.67
N HIS A 46 11.63 -11.63 -11.49
CA HIS A 46 11.70 -12.66 -12.54
C HIS A 46 12.49 -12.25 -13.80
N GLY A 47 13.13 -11.07 -13.81
CA GLY A 47 13.91 -10.55 -14.93
C GLY A 47 13.11 -9.68 -15.91
N GLY A 48 11.84 -9.42 -15.60
CA GLY A 48 10.94 -8.59 -16.40
C GLY A 48 9.48 -8.79 -15.97
N PHE A 49 8.61 -7.89 -16.41
CA PHE A 49 7.17 -7.97 -16.18
C PHE A 49 6.43 -7.20 -17.29
N GLY A 50 5.20 -7.64 -17.60
CA GLY A 50 4.19 -6.82 -18.27
C GLY A 50 3.21 -6.19 -17.28
N GLY A 51 2.49 -5.16 -17.70
CA GLY A 51 1.53 -4.40 -16.89
C GLY A 51 1.96 -2.95 -16.68
N ALA A 52 1.27 -2.25 -15.79
CA ALA A 52 1.49 -0.82 -15.55
C ALA A 52 1.09 -0.40 -14.12
N PRO A 53 1.58 0.76 -13.64
CA PRO A 53 0.94 1.44 -12.52
C PRO A 53 -0.55 1.65 -12.78
N VAL A 54 -1.35 1.57 -11.72
CA VAL A 54 -2.78 1.89 -11.82
C VAL A 54 -2.93 3.39 -11.94
N ASP A 55 -3.74 3.85 -12.89
CA ASP A 55 -4.00 5.27 -13.10
C ASP A 55 -4.45 5.97 -11.81
N LEU A 56 -3.87 7.14 -11.53
CA LEU A 56 -4.14 7.87 -10.29
C LEU A 56 -5.59 8.34 -10.20
N ALA A 57 -6.22 8.72 -11.32
CA ALA A 57 -7.63 9.10 -11.32
C ALA A 57 -8.50 7.89 -10.98
N LEU A 58 -8.16 6.70 -11.48
CA LEU A 58 -8.86 5.48 -11.09
C LEU A 58 -8.69 5.14 -9.60
N GLN A 59 -7.48 5.24 -9.05
CA GLN A 59 -7.27 5.01 -7.60
C GLN A 59 -8.11 5.98 -6.75
N ASN A 60 -8.15 7.26 -7.12
CA ASN A 60 -8.96 8.26 -6.45
C ASN A 60 -10.47 7.98 -6.61
N GLN A 61 -10.94 7.62 -7.81
CA GLN A 61 -12.34 7.26 -8.05
C GLN A 61 -12.80 6.06 -7.21
N LEU A 62 -11.93 5.06 -7.02
CA LEU A 62 -12.23 3.93 -6.13
C LEU A 62 -12.38 4.40 -4.69
N LEU A 63 -11.43 5.20 -4.19
CA LEU A 63 -11.49 5.76 -2.84
C LEU A 63 -12.74 6.64 -2.62
N ASP A 64 -13.01 7.54 -3.58
CA ASP A 64 -14.18 8.41 -3.55
C ASP A 64 -15.46 7.58 -3.56
N GLY A 65 -15.54 6.53 -4.39
CA GLY A 65 -16.68 5.62 -4.44
C GLY A 65 -16.94 4.89 -3.12
N LEU A 66 -15.89 4.48 -2.40
CA LEU A 66 -15.99 3.90 -1.05
C LEU A 66 -16.47 4.92 -0.01
N SER A 67 -15.98 6.16 -0.12
CA SER A 67 -16.34 7.27 0.76
C SER A 67 -17.80 7.71 0.59
N GLU A 68 -18.24 7.94 -0.65
CA GLU A 68 -19.60 8.34 -1.01
C GLU A 68 -20.66 7.31 -0.56
N ARG A 69 -20.30 6.03 -0.58
CA ARG A 69 -21.15 4.93 -0.11
C ARG A 69 -21.05 4.68 1.40
N GLN A 70 -20.29 5.52 2.11
CA GLN A 70 -20.08 5.47 3.56
C GLN A 70 -19.45 4.17 4.06
N PHE A 71 -18.76 3.42 3.18
CA PHE A 71 -18.09 2.18 3.60
C PHE A 71 -16.90 2.49 4.52
N LEU A 72 -16.17 3.57 4.27
CA LEU A 72 -15.01 3.98 5.06
C LEU A 72 -15.35 4.32 6.52
N ALA A 73 -16.61 4.64 6.84
CA ALA A 73 -17.06 4.85 8.22
C ALA A 73 -16.92 3.58 9.10
N ASN A 74 -16.86 2.41 8.47
CA ASN A 74 -16.65 1.13 9.15
C ASN A 74 -15.23 0.58 8.91
N CYS A 75 -14.31 1.37 8.36
CA CYS A 75 -12.91 0.97 8.19
C CYS A 75 -12.25 0.84 9.57
N ASN A 76 -11.57 -0.28 9.82
CA ASN A 76 -10.87 -0.51 11.08
C ASN A 76 -9.36 -0.37 10.95
N ALA A 77 -8.82 -0.66 9.76
CA ALA A 77 -7.42 -0.46 9.46
C ALA A 77 -7.18 0.01 8.02
N VAL A 78 -6.19 0.89 7.84
CA VAL A 78 -5.61 1.20 6.54
C VAL A 78 -4.23 0.54 6.48
N HIS A 79 -4.03 -0.34 5.50
CA HIS A 79 -2.77 -1.01 5.25
C HIS A 79 -2.13 -0.45 3.97
N THR A 80 -0.87 -0.01 4.07
CA THR A 80 -0.09 0.46 2.91
C THR A 80 1.12 -0.44 2.69
N GLY A 81 1.33 -0.88 1.45
CA GLY A 81 2.52 -1.61 1.02
C GLY A 81 3.22 -0.89 -0.14
N TYR A 82 3.56 -1.62 -1.20
CA TYR A 82 4.26 -1.05 -2.35
C TYR A 82 3.38 -0.02 -3.09
N LEU A 83 3.80 1.25 -3.11
CA LEU A 83 3.05 2.35 -3.71
C LEU A 83 3.34 2.58 -5.19
N GLY A 84 4.51 2.16 -5.69
CA GLY A 84 4.86 2.15 -7.11
C GLY A 84 5.15 3.51 -7.76
N GLN A 85 4.35 4.55 -7.50
CA GLN A 85 4.52 5.89 -8.06
C GLN A 85 4.21 6.99 -7.01
N PRO A 86 4.83 8.18 -7.10
CA PRO A 86 4.64 9.28 -6.13
C PRO A 86 3.18 9.59 -5.81
N GLY A 87 2.33 9.75 -6.84
CA GLY A 87 0.92 10.09 -6.62
C GLY A 87 0.11 9.02 -5.89
N SER A 88 0.55 7.76 -5.83
CA SER A 88 -0.12 6.72 -5.03
C SER A 88 0.11 6.91 -3.53
N ALA A 89 1.21 7.56 -3.14
CA ALA A 89 1.41 7.97 -1.75
C ALA A 89 0.34 9.00 -1.35
N ASP A 90 0.06 9.99 -2.20
CA ASP A 90 -0.99 10.97 -1.94
C ASP A 90 -2.38 10.32 -1.78
N VAL A 91 -2.70 9.30 -2.59
CA VAL A 91 -3.95 8.54 -2.44
C VAL A 91 -3.99 7.80 -1.09
N ALA A 92 -2.89 7.21 -0.66
CA ALA A 92 -2.80 6.55 0.65
C ALA A 92 -2.98 7.55 1.80
N LEU A 93 -2.39 8.74 1.70
CA LEU A 93 -2.58 9.81 2.69
C LEU A 93 -4.04 10.28 2.72
N ARG A 94 -4.67 10.49 1.56
CA ARG A 94 -6.11 10.78 1.48
C ARG A 94 -6.93 9.68 2.14
N ALA A 95 -6.62 8.41 1.89
CA ALA A 95 -7.33 7.30 2.49
C ALA A 95 -7.23 7.32 4.02
N ILE A 96 -6.03 7.56 4.56
CA ILE A 96 -5.80 7.73 6.01
C ILE A 96 -6.63 8.90 6.56
N ASP A 97 -6.63 10.05 5.89
CA ASP A 97 -7.32 11.25 6.36
C ASP A 97 -8.87 11.14 6.28
N THR A 98 -9.40 10.13 5.59
CA THR A 98 -10.87 9.89 5.46
C THR A 98 -11.47 8.99 6.53
N THR A 99 -10.67 8.46 7.47
CA THR A 99 -11.13 7.51 8.49
C THR A 99 -10.30 7.60 9.77
N ASP A 100 -10.87 7.20 10.92
CA ASP A 100 -10.16 7.08 12.20
C ASP A 100 -9.50 5.69 12.39
N ALA A 101 -9.32 4.95 11.28
CA ALA A 101 -8.78 3.60 11.28
C ALA A 101 -7.31 3.54 11.74
N VAL A 102 -6.91 2.39 12.28
CA VAL A 102 -5.50 2.12 12.63
C VAL A 102 -4.67 2.04 11.34
N VAL A 103 -3.58 2.80 11.27
CA VAL A 103 -2.70 2.79 10.10
C VAL A 103 -1.56 1.79 10.30
N ILE A 104 -1.41 0.87 9.34
CA ILE A 104 -0.35 -0.13 9.25
C ILE A 104 0.47 0.18 8.00
N CYS A 105 1.72 0.56 8.18
CA CYS A 105 2.64 0.89 7.10
C CYS A 105 3.69 -0.22 6.93
N ASP A 106 3.67 -0.89 5.79
CA ASP A 106 4.81 -1.64 5.28
C ASP A 106 5.61 -0.74 4.33
N PRO A 107 6.73 -0.13 4.77
CA PRO A 107 7.46 0.86 3.99
C PRO A 107 8.33 0.17 2.94
N ILE A 108 7.72 -0.41 1.90
CA ILE A 108 8.43 -1.15 0.84
C ILE A 108 9.27 -0.16 0.00
N LEU A 109 10.50 0.10 0.43
CA LEU A 109 11.43 1.03 -0.21
C LEU A 109 12.51 0.31 -1.01
N GLY A 110 12.97 -0.83 -0.52
CA GLY A 110 14.17 -1.46 -1.02
C GLY A 110 14.71 -2.58 -0.15
N ASP A 111 15.68 -3.31 -0.68
CA ASP A 111 16.49 -4.27 0.05
C ASP A 111 17.94 -4.22 -0.46
N ASP A 112 18.83 -5.02 0.14
CA ASP A 112 20.20 -5.24 -0.32
C ASP A 112 21.00 -3.96 -0.66
N GLY A 113 20.76 -2.89 0.10
CA GLY A 113 21.49 -1.62 -0.03
C GLY A 113 20.98 -0.68 -1.13
N ARG A 114 19.82 -0.95 -1.74
CA ARG A 114 19.28 -0.13 -2.85
C ARG A 114 17.79 0.15 -2.73
N LEU A 115 17.39 1.34 -3.17
CA LEU A 115 15.98 1.69 -3.34
C LEU A 115 15.41 1.06 -4.62
N PHE A 116 14.17 0.58 -4.53
CA PHE A 116 13.34 0.12 -5.66
C PHE A 116 12.33 1.18 -6.11
N VAL A 117 12.15 2.21 -5.29
CA VAL A 117 11.21 3.29 -5.52
C VAL A 117 11.97 4.60 -5.76
N PRO A 118 11.38 5.56 -6.48
CA PRO A 118 11.89 6.93 -6.49
C PRO A 118 12.03 7.48 -5.06
N GLU A 119 13.10 8.23 -4.81
CA GLU A 119 13.38 8.83 -3.49
C GLU A 119 12.25 9.77 -3.01
N GLU A 120 11.50 10.35 -3.94
CA GLU A 120 10.29 11.12 -3.65
C GLU A 120 9.25 10.29 -2.87
N ILE A 121 9.03 9.02 -3.25
CA ILE A 121 8.12 8.12 -2.52
C ILE A 121 8.66 7.84 -1.12
N ALA A 122 9.95 7.54 -1.03
CA ALA A 122 10.60 7.25 0.25
C ALA A 122 10.52 8.44 1.22
N THR A 123 10.67 9.66 0.70
CA THR A 123 10.54 10.90 1.46
C THR A 123 9.11 11.12 1.95
N VAL A 124 8.10 10.95 1.09
CA VAL A 124 6.69 11.05 1.50
C VAL A 124 6.34 10.01 2.54
N LEU A 125 6.80 8.76 2.37
CA LEU A 125 6.59 7.71 3.37
C LEU A 125 7.19 8.10 4.72
N ARG A 126 8.46 8.53 4.76
CA ARG A 126 9.15 8.93 6.00
C ARG A 126 8.50 10.14 6.67
N ASP A 127 8.25 11.19 5.92
CA ASP A 127 7.90 12.50 6.49
C ASP A 127 6.40 12.66 6.73
N GLN A 128 5.56 11.89 6.04
CA GLN A 128 4.12 12.08 6.07
C GLN A 128 3.32 10.83 6.45
N LEU A 129 3.73 9.64 6.00
CA LEU A 129 2.96 8.42 6.26
C LEU A 129 3.37 7.74 7.58
N LEU A 130 4.67 7.59 7.82
CA LEU A 130 5.20 7.03 9.07
C LEU A 130 4.70 7.74 10.33
N PRO A 131 4.64 9.09 10.40
CA PRO A 131 4.14 9.79 11.58
C PRO A 131 2.66 9.52 11.91
N ARG A 132 1.88 9.04 10.92
CA ARG A 132 0.48 8.64 11.08
C ARG A 132 0.30 7.14 11.34
N SER A 133 1.38 6.37 11.27
CA SER A 133 1.35 4.91 11.37
C SER A 133 1.41 4.44 12.82
N ALA A 134 0.45 3.62 13.23
CA ALA A 134 0.46 2.96 14.53
C ALA A 134 1.37 1.73 14.53
N ILE A 135 1.50 1.06 13.38
CA ILE A 135 2.36 -0.10 13.18
C ILE A 135 3.19 0.14 11.92
N VAL A 136 4.51 -0.09 12.02
CA VAL A 136 5.42 -0.02 10.88
C VAL A 136 6.22 -1.32 10.79
N THR A 137 6.35 -1.90 9.60
CA THR A 137 7.01 -3.21 9.39
C THR A 137 8.23 -3.14 8.45
N PRO A 138 9.25 -2.32 8.74
CA PRO A 138 10.41 -2.21 7.85
C PRO A 138 11.29 -3.46 7.91
N ASN A 139 11.95 -3.78 6.80
CA ASN A 139 13.13 -4.62 6.79
C ASN A 139 14.38 -3.85 7.30
N LEU A 140 15.54 -4.53 7.40
CA LEU A 140 16.77 -3.92 7.93
C LEU A 140 17.25 -2.71 7.11
N PHE A 141 17.20 -2.82 5.78
CA PHE A 141 17.62 -1.74 4.88
C PHE A 141 16.66 -0.55 5.02
N GLU A 142 15.36 -0.81 4.97
CA GLU A 142 14.32 0.22 5.12
C GLU A 142 14.42 0.93 6.46
N LEU A 143 14.63 0.19 7.55
CA LEU A 143 14.82 0.77 8.87
C LEU A 143 16.03 1.69 8.89
N SER A 144 17.16 1.22 8.37
CA SER A 144 18.40 2.01 8.30
C SER A 144 18.22 3.28 7.47
N TRP A 145 17.50 3.20 6.35
CA TRP A 145 17.21 4.36 5.51
C TRP A 145 16.28 5.36 6.22
N LEU A 146 15.27 4.86 6.93
CA LEU A 146 14.28 5.68 7.64
C LEU A 146 14.86 6.37 8.88
N THR A 147 15.85 5.78 9.55
CA THR A 147 16.46 6.32 10.78
C THR A 147 17.73 7.13 10.55
N GLY A 148 18.37 6.98 9.39
CA GLY A 148 19.77 7.40 9.18
C GLY A 148 20.76 6.51 9.91
#